data_AF-A0A6J0BSB6-F1
#
_entry.id   AF-A0A6J0BSB6-F1
#
_cell.length_a   1.000
_cell.length_b   1.000
_cell.length_c   1.000
_cell.angle_alpha   90.00
_cell.angle_beta   90.00
_cell.angle_gamma   90.00
#
_symmetry.space_group_name_H-M   'P 1'
#
loop_
_entity.id
_entity.type
_entity.pdbx_description
1 polymer ?
#
loop_
_entity_poly.entity_id
_entity_poly.type
_entity_poly.pdbx_seq_one_letter_code
_entity_poly.pdbx_strand_id
1 'polypeptide(L)'
;MLLEMNLPGPETTVYHEPGTMYPIITNEGNNNNNHNNNNNNNNNNTLNDDDERRGTTLQEFYAGQTVFITGGTGFLGKVLIEKLLRSCPDLTAIYILVRPKKGRDVQSRVEDIFDDVVYTRLKKEVPKFRHKVFAVAGDCSVPDLGLSLADKALLIQKVSIVFHVAATVRFDEKLKLAMAINVQAATDIIKLCRSMPQLKSVIHVSTAYANSHLWTIDEKFYPYETKYSELMKMIENMPEDTITELTPKIIGKWTNTYVFTKALAEDVIREESKDLPMGIFRPAIVISTAREPILGWIDNLYGPTGVVAGAASGVLRTLHSDPDINANIVPVDFTVNSLIASAWDVATQVERRGKDMLIYNYVSSVDAPLTWGEYCKSNMEYGKLYPLSNSIWYLSFTTNKHKFIHLLYVLFLHLLPAMLVDTVSICIGQKPRLWKMYQKIHKFANVISYFATHQWKFTNDNVQDMWSRLESKDQHLFLFNMKGFNWDEYFQYYIKGTRIYLFKDDLSTLKASRARLARFYYMHQATKGLVYLLMLWIVWTLFSRIVY
;
A
#
# COMPACT_ATOMS: atom_id res chain seq x y z
N MET A 1 -5.65 -11.78 -5.31
CA MET A 1 -6.69 -12.60 -4.66
C MET A 1 -7.17 -11.90 -3.38
N LEU A 2 -8.38 -11.33 -3.35
CA LEU A 2 -8.96 -10.77 -2.11
C LEU A 2 -9.25 -11.94 -1.17
N LEU A 3 -8.67 -11.93 0.03
CA LEU A 3 -9.17 -12.72 1.15
C LEU A 3 -10.53 -12.12 1.55
N GLU A 4 -11.59 -12.43 0.79
CA GLU A 4 -12.95 -12.31 1.32
C GLU A 4 -13.07 -13.36 2.42
N MET A 5 -12.59 -12.98 3.60
CA MET A 5 -12.93 -13.67 4.83
C MET A 5 -14.38 -13.29 5.11
N ASN A 6 -15.32 -14.07 4.58
CA ASN A 6 -16.72 -14.03 4.98
C ASN A 6 -16.81 -14.53 6.43
N LEU A 7 -16.33 -13.70 7.36
CA LEU A 7 -16.61 -13.83 8.77
C LEU A 7 -18.06 -13.37 8.99
N PRO A 8 -18.85 -14.06 9.81
CA PRO A 8 -20.23 -13.65 10.08
C PRO A 8 -20.23 -12.25 10.69
N GLY A 9 -20.85 -11.28 9.99
CA GLY A 9 -20.99 -9.90 10.46
C GLY A 9 -22.18 -9.73 11.40
N PRO A 10 -22.12 -8.83 12.39
CA PRO A 10 -23.28 -8.38 13.13
C PRO A 10 -24.11 -7.38 12.31
N GLU A 11 -25.43 -7.36 12.57
CA GLU A 11 -26.41 -6.51 11.89
C GLU A 11 -26.11 -5.01 12.03
N THR A 12 -26.30 -4.28 10.94
CA THR A 12 -26.07 -2.85 10.80
C THR A 12 -26.98 -2.04 11.72
N THR A 13 -26.41 -1.22 12.61
CA THR A 13 -27.11 -0.14 13.31
C THR A 13 -26.49 1.21 12.96
N VAL A 14 -27.36 2.20 12.77
CA VAL A 14 -27.07 3.54 12.25
C VAL A 14 -26.32 4.39 13.28
N TYR A 15 -25.33 5.15 12.79
CA TYR A 15 -24.38 5.97 13.54
C TYR A 15 -25.01 7.20 14.22
N HIS A 16 -24.64 7.43 15.48
CA HIS A 16 -24.58 8.74 16.12
C HIS A 16 -23.37 8.78 17.07
N GLU A 17 -22.40 9.68 16.84
CA GLU A 17 -21.29 9.94 17.77
C GLU A 17 -21.67 11.05 18.77
N PRO A 18 -21.37 10.90 20.08
CA PRO A 18 -21.23 12.01 20.99
C PRO A 18 -19.79 12.54 21.00
N GLY A 19 -19.65 13.86 20.95
CA GLY A 19 -18.37 14.57 20.89
C GLY A 19 -17.48 14.35 22.12
N THR A 20 -16.17 14.25 21.88
CA THR A 20 -15.15 14.31 22.94
C THR A 20 -14.07 15.33 22.57
N MET A 21 -13.90 16.31 23.47
CA MET A 21 -12.86 17.33 23.47
C MET A 21 -11.48 16.70 23.70
N TYR A 22 -10.48 17.24 23.00
CA TYR A 22 -9.06 17.00 23.27
C TYR A 22 -8.58 17.91 24.41
N PRO A 23 -7.83 17.43 25.41
CA PRO A 23 -7.12 18.32 26.32
C PRO A 23 -5.79 18.77 25.69
N ILE A 24 -5.61 20.08 25.64
CA ILE A 24 -4.35 20.77 25.34
C ILE A 24 -3.46 20.63 26.58
N ILE A 25 -2.28 20.05 26.42
CA ILE A 25 -1.26 20.00 27.47
C ILE A 25 -0.43 21.29 27.36
N THR A 26 -0.66 22.24 28.27
CA THR A 26 0.23 23.38 28.49
C THR A 26 1.16 23.08 29.66
N ASN A 27 2.47 23.08 29.40
CA ASN A 27 3.52 23.05 30.42
C ASN A 27 3.59 24.43 31.10
N GLU A 28 3.10 24.55 32.33
CA GLU A 28 3.40 25.68 33.20
C GLU A 28 4.69 25.40 34.01
N GLY A 29 5.78 26.00 33.55
CA GLY A 29 7.02 26.14 34.29
C GLY A 29 7.00 27.44 35.08
N ASN A 30 6.95 27.29 36.40
CA ASN A 30 7.06 28.29 37.45
C ASN A 30 8.23 29.28 37.23
N ASN A 31 7.99 30.60 37.29
CA ASN A 31 8.96 31.52 37.92
C ASN A 31 8.40 32.91 38.25
N ASN A 32 8.82 33.37 39.43
CA ASN A 32 8.45 34.58 40.15
C ASN A 32 8.92 35.90 39.51
N ASN A 33 8.16 36.94 39.84
CA ASN A 33 8.41 38.39 39.69
C ASN A 33 9.86 38.84 39.89
N ASN A 34 10.31 39.77 39.02
CA ASN A 34 10.94 41.00 39.50
C ASN A 34 10.88 42.15 38.48
N HIS A 35 10.84 43.36 39.04
CA HIS A 35 10.59 44.67 38.45
C HIS A 35 11.78 45.30 37.69
N ASN A 36 11.42 46.28 36.83
CA ASN A 36 12.14 47.49 36.41
C ASN A 36 12.97 47.57 35.11
N ASN A 37 12.56 48.60 34.34
CA ASN A 37 13.29 49.58 33.52
C ASN A 37 13.67 49.30 32.05
N ASN A 38 12.98 50.06 31.18
CA ASN A 38 13.46 50.85 30.05
C ASN A 38 14.80 50.45 29.39
N ASN A 39 14.74 50.07 28.11
CA ASN A 39 15.24 50.94 27.04
C ASN A 39 14.91 50.43 25.64
N ASN A 40 14.62 51.39 24.77
CA ASN A 40 14.49 51.27 23.32
C ASN A 40 15.55 50.37 22.68
N ASN A 41 15.11 49.48 21.79
CA ASN A 41 15.73 49.37 20.47
C ASN A 41 14.73 48.74 19.49
N ASN A 42 14.17 49.60 18.65
CA ASN A 42 13.55 49.24 17.37
C ASN A 42 14.60 48.53 16.51
N ASN A 43 14.43 47.23 16.31
CA ASN A 43 14.92 46.58 15.10
C ASN A 43 13.70 46.07 14.34
N ASN A 44 13.29 46.87 13.35
CA ASN A 44 12.36 46.50 12.30
C ASN A 44 12.89 45.24 11.60
N ASN A 45 12.32 44.08 11.92
CA ASN A 45 12.14 43.01 10.95
C ASN A 45 10.68 43.07 10.51
N THR A 46 10.40 43.96 9.56
CA THR A 46 9.30 43.77 8.62
C THR A 46 9.60 42.49 7.84
N LEU A 47 9.22 41.34 8.40
CA LEU A 47 8.93 40.16 7.62
C LEU A 47 7.76 40.58 6.72
N ASN A 48 8.01 40.63 5.42
CA ASN A 48 7.05 41.09 4.42
C ASN A 48 5.75 40.28 4.53
N ASP A 49 4.62 40.97 4.74
CA ASP A 49 3.25 40.39 4.62
C ASP A 49 3.02 39.71 3.25
N ASP A 50 3.84 40.02 2.24
CA ASP A 50 3.80 39.37 0.92
C ASP A 50 4.30 37.91 0.94
N ASP A 51 5.15 37.53 1.91
CA ASP A 51 5.73 36.18 2.02
C ASP A 51 4.79 35.19 2.74
N GLU A 52 3.75 35.70 3.41
CA GLU A 52 2.65 34.89 3.96
C GLU A 52 1.56 34.58 2.92
N ARG A 53 1.43 35.39 1.86
CA ARG A 53 0.43 35.17 0.80
C ARG A 53 0.88 34.20 -0.28
N ARG A 54 2.18 33.96 -0.40
CA ARG A 54 2.77 33.14 -1.45
C ARG A 54 2.85 31.67 -0.98
N GLY A 55 2.25 30.76 -1.75
CA GLY A 55 2.28 29.33 -1.44
C GLY A 55 3.72 28.78 -1.41
N THR A 56 3.90 27.61 -0.81
CA THR A 56 5.18 26.87 -0.89
C THR A 56 5.55 26.50 -2.33
N THR A 57 6.80 26.17 -2.60
CA THR A 57 7.28 25.84 -3.97
C THR A 57 6.44 24.74 -4.63
N LEU A 58 6.08 23.68 -3.90
CA LEU A 58 5.19 22.64 -4.44
C LEU A 58 3.78 23.17 -4.67
N GLN A 59 3.23 23.98 -3.77
CA GLN A 59 1.91 24.58 -3.96
C GLN A 59 1.87 25.48 -5.21
N GLU A 60 2.90 26.29 -5.43
CA GLU A 60 3.04 27.13 -6.63
C GLU A 60 3.14 26.29 -7.90
N PHE A 61 3.89 25.19 -7.86
CA PHE A 61 4.00 24.28 -8.99
C PHE A 61 2.64 23.71 -9.40
N TYR A 62 1.78 23.37 -8.43
CA TYR A 62 0.42 22.86 -8.68
C TYR A 62 -0.63 23.93 -8.89
N ALA A 63 -0.35 25.20 -8.56
CA ALA A 63 -1.27 26.30 -8.77
C ALA A 63 -1.60 26.46 -10.26
N GLY A 64 -2.90 26.56 -10.56
CA GLY A 64 -3.41 26.64 -11.92
C GLY A 64 -3.25 25.36 -12.76
N GLN A 65 -2.67 24.29 -12.22
CA GLN A 65 -2.44 23.05 -12.97
C GLN A 65 -3.71 22.19 -13.05
N THR A 66 -3.78 21.39 -14.10
CA THR A 66 -4.77 20.32 -14.25
C THR A 66 -4.06 18.98 -14.23
N VAL A 67 -4.51 18.09 -13.35
CA VAL A 67 -3.91 16.78 -13.12
C VAL A 67 -4.79 15.68 -13.71
N PHE A 68 -4.17 14.70 -14.38
CA PHE A 68 -4.83 13.46 -14.79
C PHE A 68 -4.27 12.28 -14.00
N ILE A 69 -5.15 11.47 -13.39
CA ILE A 69 -4.78 10.33 -12.55
C ILE A 69 -5.44 9.07 -13.09
N THR A 70 -4.64 8.10 -13.51
CA THR A 70 -5.14 6.73 -13.67
C THR A 70 -5.05 5.99 -12.33
N GLY A 71 -5.99 5.09 -12.05
CA GLY A 71 -5.98 4.35 -10.78
C GLY A 71 -6.38 5.19 -9.56
N GLY A 72 -6.98 6.37 -9.78
CA GLY A 72 -7.43 7.27 -8.70
C GLY A 72 -8.45 6.67 -7.74
N THR A 73 -9.18 5.63 -8.16
CA THR A 73 -10.13 4.91 -7.29
C THR A 73 -9.48 3.85 -6.39
N GLY A 74 -8.19 3.57 -6.57
CA GLY A 74 -7.44 2.61 -5.76
C GLY A 74 -6.83 3.23 -4.49
N PHE A 75 -6.21 2.38 -3.66
CA PHE A 75 -5.64 2.76 -2.36
C PHE A 75 -4.71 3.98 -2.41
N LEU A 76 -3.64 3.93 -3.21
CA LEU A 76 -2.69 5.05 -3.36
C LEU A 76 -3.36 6.27 -4.02
N GLY A 77 -4.24 6.03 -5.00
CA GLY A 77 -4.96 7.07 -5.74
C GLY A 77 -5.87 7.92 -4.86
N LYS A 78 -6.59 7.31 -3.91
CA LYS A 78 -7.45 8.02 -2.95
C LYS A 78 -6.65 9.00 -2.09
N VAL A 79 -5.52 8.56 -1.55
CA VAL A 79 -4.64 9.39 -0.71
C VAL A 79 -3.98 10.49 -1.54
N LEU A 80 -3.59 10.20 -2.79
CA LEU A 80 -3.07 11.20 -3.74
C LEU A 80 -4.08 12.32 -4.03
N ILE A 81 -5.33 11.96 -4.33
CA ILE A 81 -6.41 12.93 -4.57
C ILE A 81 -6.68 13.76 -3.31
N GLU A 82 -6.80 13.11 -2.15
CA GLU A 82 -7.01 13.79 -0.88
C GLU A 82 -5.92 14.82 -0.59
N LYS A 83 -4.65 14.39 -0.72
CA LYS A 83 -3.50 15.22 -0.40
C LYS A 83 -3.37 16.40 -1.34
N LEU A 84 -3.52 16.18 -2.66
CA LEU A 84 -3.48 17.25 -3.66
C LEU A 84 -4.57 18.29 -3.42
N LEU A 85 -5.82 17.87 -3.19
CA LEU A 85 -6.93 18.81 -2.98
C LEU A 85 -6.81 19.60 -1.67
N ARG A 86 -6.31 18.98 -0.60
CA ARG A 86 -6.15 19.64 0.70
C ARG A 86 -4.93 20.54 0.75
N SER A 87 -3.82 20.11 0.14
CA SER A 87 -2.52 20.80 0.29
C SER A 87 -2.20 21.72 -0.88
N CYS A 88 -2.80 21.52 -2.06
CA CYS A 88 -2.64 22.39 -3.24
C CYS A 88 -3.99 23.03 -3.62
N PRO A 89 -4.53 23.95 -2.79
CA PRO A 89 -5.88 24.48 -2.98
C PRO A 89 -6.07 25.24 -4.29
N ASP A 90 -5.01 25.78 -4.90
CA ASP A 90 -5.06 26.55 -6.15
C ASP A 90 -4.95 25.70 -7.42
N LEU A 91 -4.92 24.36 -7.27
CA LEU A 91 -5.03 23.43 -8.40
C LEU A 91 -6.38 23.61 -9.11
N THR A 92 -6.38 23.59 -10.45
CA THR A 92 -7.57 23.87 -11.26
C THR A 92 -8.55 22.70 -11.26
N ALA A 93 -8.08 21.51 -11.64
CA ALA A 93 -8.92 20.32 -11.76
C ALA A 93 -8.10 19.01 -11.70
N ILE A 94 -8.74 17.94 -11.23
CA ILE A 94 -8.26 16.56 -11.24
C ILE A 94 -9.22 15.74 -12.11
N TYR A 95 -8.72 15.19 -13.20
CA TYR A 95 -9.41 14.20 -14.02
C TYR A 95 -9.00 12.79 -13.58
N ILE A 96 -9.97 11.92 -13.32
CA ILE A 96 -9.74 10.55 -12.85
C ILE A 96 -10.22 9.56 -13.92
N LEU A 97 -9.33 8.67 -14.37
CA LEU A 97 -9.74 7.56 -15.24
C LEU A 97 -10.52 6.51 -14.44
N VAL A 98 -11.78 6.28 -14.81
CA VAL A 98 -12.70 5.37 -14.13
C VAL A 98 -13.24 4.32 -15.09
N ARG A 99 -13.01 3.05 -14.76
CA ARG A 99 -13.55 1.92 -15.51
C ARG A 99 -15.09 1.93 -15.51
N PRO A 100 -15.76 1.88 -16.67
CA PRO A 100 -17.21 1.74 -16.72
C PRO A 100 -17.69 0.46 -16.01
N LYS A 101 -18.87 0.51 -15.39
CA LYS A 101 -19.57 -0.68 -14.87
C LYS A 101 -21.01 -0.65 -15.37
N LYS A 102 -21.55 -1.82 -15.74
CA LYS A 102 -22.93 -1.93 -16.23
C LYS A 102 -23.90 -1.33 -15.22
N GLY A 103 -24.72 -0.38 -15.67
CA GLY A 103 -25.75 0.27 -14.85
C GLY A 103 -25.25 1.30 -13.83
N ARG A 104 -23.99 1.74 -13.91
CA ARG A 104 -23.48 2.86 -13.09
C ARG A 104 -22.73 3.87 -13.94
N ASP A 105 -23.08 5.14 -13.74
CA ASP A 105 -22.35 6.29 -14.27
C ASP A 105 -20.97 6.42 -13.60
N VAL A 106 -19.97 6.91 -14.36
CA VAL A 106 -18.58 7.02 -13.90
C VAL A 106 -18.37 8.14 -12.89
N GLN A 107 -19.13 9.24 -12.99
CA GLN A 107 -19.06 10.33 -12.02
C GLN A 107 -19.65 9.89 -10.68
N SER A 108 -20.76 9.16 -10.70
CA SER A 108 -21.37 8.57 -9.50
C SER A 108 -20.37 7.66 -8.76
N ARG A 109 -19.55 6.91 -9.50
CA ARG A 109 -18.48 6.09 -8.90
C ARG A 109 -17.38 6.91 -8.23
N VAL A 110 -17.10 8.12 -8.71
CA VAL A 110 -16.17 9.05 -8.04
C VAL A 110 -16.82 9.61 -6.78
N GLU A 111 -18.09 9.98 -6.82
CA GLU A 111 -18.79 10.42 -5.60
C GLU A 111 -18.79 9.35 -4.50
N ASP A 112 -19.01 8.08 -4.86
CA ASP A 112 -18.93 6.94 -3.93
C ASP A 112 -17.56 6.86 -3.21
N ILE A 113 -16.45 7.25 -3.87
CA ILE A 113 -15.12 7.18 -3.22
C ILE A 113 -14.98 8.24 -2.12
N PHE A 114 -15.68 9.38 -2.25
CA PHE A 114 -15.60 10.47 -1.30
C PHE A 114 -16.32 10.15 0.01
N ASP A 115 -17.15 9.10 0.05
CA ASP A 115 -17.78 8.62 1.28
C ASP A 115 -16.83 7.80 2.16
N ASP A 116 -15.66 7.43 1.65
CA ASP A 116 -14.60 6.84 2.45
C ASP A 116 -14.12 7.83 3.53
N VAL A 117 -13.87 7.31 4.73
CA VAL A 117 -13.46 8.08 5.89
C VAL A 117 -12.15 8.84 5.66
N VAL A 118 -11.30 8.40 4.74
CA VAL A 118 -10.06 9.10 4.37
C VAL A 118 -10.32 10.55 3.93
N TYR A 119 -11.49 10.83 3.33
CA TYR A 119 -11.87 12.17 2.88
C TYR A 119 -12.56 13.02 3.96
N THR A 120 -12.76 12.51 5.18
CA THR A 120 -13.45 13.26 6.25
C THR A 120 -12.73 14.57 6.57
N ARG A 121 -11.39 14.57 6.58
CA ARG A 121 -10.60 15.79 6.81
C ARG A 121 -10.75 16.78 5.67
N LEU A 122 -10.60 16.31 4.42
CA LEU A 122 -10.81 17.13 3.22
C LEU A 122 -12.21 17.76 3.17
N LYS A 123 -13.26 17.00 3.51
CA LYS A 123 -14.65 17.50 3.57
C LYS A 123 -14.80 18.68 4.53
N LYS A 124 -14.04 18.71 5.63
CA LYS A 124 -14.05 19.79 6.62
C LYS A 124 -13.22 20.99 6.18
N GLU A 125 -12.01 20.75 5.67
CA GLU A 125 -11.05 21.81 5.33
C GLU A 125 -11.31 22.47 3.97
N VAL A 126 -11.81 21.71 2.98
CA VAL A 126 -12.07 22.19 1.61
C VAL A 126 -13.48 21.77 1.15
N PRO A 127 -14.59 22.28 1.73
CA PRO A 127 -15.94 21.76 1.47
C PRO A 127 -16.37 21.70 0.00
N LYS A 128 -15.80 22.58 -0.85
CA LYS A 128 -16.10 22.68 -2.29
C LYS A 128 -15.17 21.86 -3.18
N PHE A 129 -14.35 20.95 -2.63
CA PHE A 129 -13.34 20.18 -3.39
C PHE A 129 -13.94 19.42 -4.59
N ARG A 130 -15.20 18.98 -4.50
CA ARG A 130 -15.88 18.20 -5.55
C ARG A 130 -15.94 18.90 -6.90
N HIS A 131 -16.03 20.23 -6.91
CA HIS A 131 -16.07 21.00 -8.16
C HIS A 131 -14.76 20.93 -8.95
N LYS A 132 -13.69 20.40 -8.35
CA LYS A 132 -12.39 20.21 -8.97
C LYS A 132 -12.15 18.79 -9.43
N VAL A 133 -13.06 17.84 -9.21
CA VAL A 133 -12.82 16.42 -9.54
C VAL A 133 -13.81 15.91 -10.58
N PHE A 134 -13.28 15.42 -11.69
CA PHE A 134 -14.04 14.99 -12.85
C PHE A 134 -13.69 13.55 -13.23
N ALA A 135 -14.69 12.69 -13.38
CA ALA A 135 -14.52 11.35 -13.89
C ALA A 135 -14.38 11.36 -15.41
N VAL A 136 -13.45 10.54 -15.92
CA VAL A 136 -13.30 10.23 -17.33
C VAL A 136 -13.47 8.73 -17.51
N ALA A 137 -14.37 8.32 -18.39
CA ALA A 137 -14.61 6.91 -18.66
C ALA A 137 -13.43 6.30 -19.43
N GLY A 138 -12.88 5.19 -18.94
CA GLY A 138 -11.85 4.45 -19.66
C GLY A 138 -11.28 3.27 -18.86
N ASP A 139 -10.54 2.41 -19.54
CA ASP A 139 -9.93 1.20 -18.99
C ASP A 139 -8.52 1.00 -19.53
N CYS A 140 -7.55 0.83 -18.64
CA CYS A 140 -6.17 0.54 -19.00
C CYS A 140 -6.00 -0.85 -19.65
N SER A 141 -6.99 -1.74 -19.57
CA SER A 141 -6.90 -3.05 -20.22
C SER A 141 -7.26 -3.05 -21.71
N VAL A 142 -7.63 -1.90 -22.28
CA VAL A 142 -8.01 -1.78 -23.71
C VAL A 142 -7.21 -0.67 -24.38
N PRO A 143 -7.04 -0.71 -25.73
CA PRO A 143 -6.27 0.28 -26.47
C PRO A 143 -6.75 1.72 -26.24
N ASP A 144 -5.82 2.67 -26.32
CA ASP A 144 -6.08 4.12 -26.13
C ASP A 144 -6.78 4.43 -24.79
N LEU A 145 -6.56 3.58 -23.78
CA LEU A 145 -7.19 3.64 -22.46
C LEU A 145 -8.72 3.58 -22.50
N GLY A 146 -9.32 3.16 -23.62
CA GLY A 146 -10.77 3.14 -23.83
C GLY A 146 -11.43 4.51 -23.78
N LEU A 147 -10.66 5.58 -24.00
CA LEU A 147 -11.16 6.96 -23.97
C LEU A 147 -12.06 7.26 -25.17
N SER A 148 -13.13 8.02 -24.93
CA SER A 148 -13.89 8.64 -26.03
C SER A 148 -13.02 9.69 -26.74
N LEU A 149 -13.32 9.99 -28.01
CA LEU A 149 -12.61 11.06 -28.75
C LEU A 149 -12.76 12.42 -28.05
N ALA A 150 -13.93 12.69 -27.46
CA ALA A 150 -14.20 13.92 -26.72
C ALA A 150 -13.36 14.01 -25.44
N ASP A 151 -13.32 12.94 -24.65
CA ASP A 151 -12.51 12.90 -23.42
C ASP A 151 -11.02 12.97 -23.72
N LYS A 152 -10.57 12.29 -24.77
CA LYS A 152 -9.17 12.35 -25.24
C LYS A 152 -8.80 13.79 -25.62
N ALA A 153 -9.64 14.49 -26.37
CA ALA A 153 -9.42 15.88 -26.73
C ALA A 153 -9.42 16.81 -25.51
N LEU A 154 -10.34 16.59 -24.56
CA LEU A 154 -10.42 17.33 -23.30
C LEU A 154 -9.13 17.20 -22.47
N LEU A 155 -8.66 15.96 -22.29
CA LEU A 155 -7.42 15.66 -21.57
C LEU A 155 -6.22 16.29 -22.28
N ILE A 156 -6.12 16.15 -23.60
CA ILE A 156 -5.07 16.75 -24.41
C ILE A 156 -5.02 18.27 -24.20
N GLN A 157 -6.17 18.95 -24.24
CA GLN A 157 -6.23 20.41 -24.17
C GLN A 157 -5.88 20.96 -22.79
N LYS A 158 -6.30 20.27 -21.71
CA LYS A 158 -6.30 20.85 -20.37
C LYS A 158 -5.20 20.33 -19.45
N VAL A 159 -4.75 19.09 -19.62
CA VAL A 159 -3.89 18.42 -18.65
C VAL A 159 -2.45 18.89 -18.78
N SER A 160 -1.82 19.07 -17.62
CA SER A 160 -0.43 19.52 -17.48
C SER A 160 0.42 18.56 -16.64
N ILE A 161 -0.20 17.78 -15.75
CA ILE A 161 0.49 16.80 -14.91
C ILE A 161 -0.25 15.47 -14.99
N VAL A 162 0.49 14.38 -15.19
CA VAL A 162 -0.07 13.02 -15.28
C VAL A 162 0.53 12.11 -14.21
N PHE A 163 -0.33 11.47 -13.42
CA PHE A 163 0.05 10.36 -12.54
C PHE A 163 -0.53 9.06 -13.09
N HIS A 164 0.32 8.21 -13.65
CA HIS A 164 -0.07 6.88 -14.08
C HIS A 164 0.13 5.88 -12.94
N VAL A 165 -0.93 5.70 -12.13
CA VAL A 165 -0.92 4.83 -10.92
C VAL A 165 -1.61 3.49 -11.17
N ALA A 166 -2.47 3.40 -12.19
CA ALA A 166 -3.22 2.18 -12.50
C ALA A 166 -2.28 0.99 -12.74
N ALA A 167 -2.58 -0.13 -12.07
CA ALA A 167 -1.91 -1.41 -12.28
C ALA A 167 -2.80 -2.56 -11.81
N THR A 168 -2.60 -3.76 -12.35
CA THR A 168 -3.00 -4.98 -11.64
C THR A 168 -1.88 -5.38 -10.69
N VAL A 169 -2.15 -5.34 -9.38
CA VAL A 169 -1.18 -5.69 -8.32
C VAL A 169 -1.30 -7.15 -7.87
N ARG A 170 -2.00 -7.97 -8.64
CA ARG A 170 -2.19 -9.40 -8.36
C ARG A 170 -1.01 -10.18 -8.92
N PHE A 171 -0.29 -10.90 -8.07
CA PHE A 171 0.85 -11.72 -8.48
C PHE A 171 0.43 -12.96 -9.30
N ASP A 172 -0.85 -13.34 -9.25
CA ASP A 172 -1.43 -14.46 -10.01
C ASP A 172 -2.33 -14.02 -11.16
N GLU A 173 -2.19 -12.76 -11.62
CA GLU A 173 -2.94 -12.27 -12.79
C GLU A 173 -2.49 -12.97 -14.07
N LYS A 174 -3.44 -13.26 -14.96
CA LYS A 174 -3.16 -13.79 -16.29
C LYS A 174 -2.24 -12.85 -17.06
N LEU A 175 -1.21 -13.41 -17.69
CA LEU A 175 -0.16 -12.62 -18.33
C LEU A 175 -0.70 -11.67 -19.40
N LYS A 176 -1.64 -12.11 -20.26
CA LYS A 176 -2.22 -11.26 -21.32
C LYS A 176 -2.92 -10.02 -20.75
N LEU A 177 -3.70 -10.19 -19.68
CA LEU A 177 -4.36 -9.08 -18.98
C LEU A 177 -3.35 -8.18 -18.24
N ALA A 178 -2.33 -8.76 -17.60
CA ALA A 178 -1.28 -7.99 -16.93
C ALA A 178 -0.46 -7.15 -17.91
N MET A 179 -0.15 -7.69 -19.09
CA MET A 179 0.52 -6.96 -20.18
C MET A 179 -0.32 -5.80 -20.68
N ALA A 180 -1.63 -6.01 -20.92
CA ALA A 180 -2.52 -4.93 -21.33
C ALA A 180 -2.55 -3.79 -20.30
N ILE A 181 -2.79 -4.12 -19.02
CA ILE A 181 -2.96 -3.11 -17.97
C ILE A 181 -1.66 -2.39 -17.60
N ASN A 182 -0.54 -3.11 -17.49
CA ASN A 182 0.70 -2.54 -16.96
C ASN A 182 1.65 -2.05 -18.06
N VAL A 183 1.65 -2.68 -19.24
CA VAL A 183 2.64 -2.43 -20.32
C VAL A 183 2.01 -1.63 -21.46
N GLN A 184 0.93 -2.14 -22.07
CA GLN A 184 0.25 -1.43 -23.16
C GLN A 184 -0.32 -0.08 -22.70
N ALA A 185 -0.91 -0.02 -21.51
CA ALA A 185 -1.40 1.24 -20.95
C ALA A 185 -0.28 2.28 -20.77
N ALA A 186 0.96 1.87 -20.50
CA ALA A 186 2.10 2.79 -20.42
C ALA A 186 2.40 3.40 -21.80
N THR A 187 2.41 2.58 -22.86
CA THR A 187 2.50 3.06 -24.25
C THR A 187 1.37 4.04 -24.60
N ASP A 188 0.13 3.72 -24.21
CA ASP A 188 -1.03 4.58 -24.51
C ASP A 188 -1.00 5.91 -23.75
N ILE A 189 -0.51 5.91 -22.50
CA ILE A 189 -0.25 7.13 -21.73
C ILE A 189 0.82 7.98 -22.39
N ILE A 190 1.93 7.38 -22.83
CA ILE A 190 3.01 8.11 -23.53
C ILE A 190 2.47 8.77 -24.80
N LYS A 191 1.68 8.05 -25.61
CA LYS A 191 1.03 8.58 -26.82
C LYS A 191 0.08 9.73 -26.50
N LEU A 192 -0.72 9.62 -25.45
CA LEU A 192 -1.63 10.67 -25.00
C LEU A 192 -0.85 11.92 -24.56
N CYS A 193 0.17 11.74 -23.73
CA CYS A 193 0.99 12.82 -23.16
C CYS A 193 1.74 13.59 -24.26
N ARG A 194 2.24 12.92 -25.29
CA ARG A 194 2.91 13.58 -26.42
C ARG A 194 2.02 14.59 -27.15
N SER A 195 0.70 14.39 -27.12
CA SER A 195 -0.25 15.31 -27.73
C SER A 195 -0.63 16.48 -26.81
N MET A 196 -0.21 16.50 -25.53
CA MET A 196 -0.56 17.54 -24.55
C MET A 196 0.38 18.76 -24.66
N PRO A 197 -0.08 19.93 -25.12
CA PRO A 197 0.78 21.11 -25.29
C PRO A 197 1.19 21.77 -23.96
N GLN A 198 0.46 21.51 -22.87
CA GLN A 198 0.73 22.10 -21.55
C GLN A 198 1.45 21.14 -20.60
N LEU A 199 1.97 20.02 -21.11
CA LEU A 199 2.55 18.98 -20.28
C LEU A 199 3.83 19.46 -19.58
N LYS A 200 3.80 19.43 -18.24
CA LYS A 200 4.92 19.75 -17.36
C LYS A 200 5.58 18.53 -16.74
N SER A 201 4.80 17.48 -16.44
CA SER A 201 5.33 16.30 -15.75
C SER A 201 4.45 15.06 -15.92
N VAL A 202 5.08 13.90 -16.05
CA VAL A 202 4.45 12.59 -16.08
C VAL A 202 5.18 11.68 -15.10
N ILE A 203 4.46 11.13 -14.12
CA ILE A 203 5.02 10.13 -13.21
C ILE A 203 4.34 8.78 -13.44
N HIS A 204 5.14 7.78 -13.82
CA HIS A 204 4.72 6.39 -13.84
C HIS A 204 5.02 5.72 -12.50
N VAL A 205 4.00 5.16 -11.85
CA VAL A 205 4.19 4.39 -10.63
C VAL A 205 4.52 2.94 -10.98
N SER A 206 5.78 2.57 -10.78
CA SER A 206 6.28 1.20 -10.87
C SER A 206 6.27 0.54 -9.48
N THR A 207 7.30 -0.25 -9.15
CA THR A 207 7.51 -0.84 -7.83
C THR A 207 9.01 -1.03 -7.60
N ALA A 208 9.47 -0.87 -6.37
CA ALA A 208 10.87 -1.15 -6.00
C ALA A 208 11.28 -2.58 -6.39
N TYR A 209 10.32 -3.49 -6.47
CA TYR A 209 10.52 -4.91 -6.78
C TYR A 209 10.48 -5.24 -8.28
N ALA A 210 10.41 -4.26 -9.18
CA ALA A 210 10.37 -4.52 -10.62
C ALA A 210 11.58 -5.34 -11.08
N ASN A 211 12.73 -5.15 -10.43
CA ASN A 211 13.97 -5.88 -10.69
C ASN A 211 14.34 -6.83 -9.53
N SER A 212 13.35 -7.42 -8.85
CA SER A 212 13.57 -8.30 -7.68
C SER A 212 14.35 -9.58 -7.96
N HIS A 213 14.56 -9.93 -9.23
CA HIS A 213 15.45 -11.02 -9.64
C HIS A 213 16.95 -10.68 -9.43
N LEU A 214 17.28 -9.41 -9.19
CA LEU A 214 18.62 -8.94 -8.83
C LEU A 214 18.73 -8.77 -7.31
N TRP A 215 19.96 -8.81 -6.79
CA TRP A 215 20.24 -8.54 -5.38
C TRP A 215 20.26 -7.03 -5.05
N THR A 216 20.81 -6.22 -5.95
CA THR A 216 20.93 -4.76 -5.79
C THR A 216 20.08 -4.06 -6.84
N ILE A 217 19.26 -3.12 -6.38
CA ILE A 217 18.30 -2.38 -7.19
C ILE A 217 18.56 -0.88 -7.00
N ASP A 218 19.38 -0.33 -7.89
CA ASP A 218 19.66 1.09 -8.01
C ASP A 218 18.57 1.84 -8.79
N GLU A 219 18.56 3.16 -8.66
CA GLU A 219 17.72 4.12 -9.38
C GLU A 219 18.16 4.34 -10.83
N LYS A 220 18.18 3.26 -11.60
CA LYS A 220 18.54 3.24 -13.02
C LYS A 220 17.63 2.30 -13.81
N PHE A 221 17.70 2.41 -15.13
CA PHE A 221 17.15 1.42 -16.04
C PHE A 221 18.01 0.15 -16.09
N TYR A 222 17.34 -0.99 -16.24
CA TYR A 222 17.99 -2.29 -16.42
C TYR A 222 17.80 -2.78 -17.86
N PRO A 223 18.81 -3.41 -18.48
CA PRO A 223 18.68 -4.02 -19.79
C PRO A 223 17.85 -5.31 -19.70
N TYR A 224 17.04 -5.57 -20.73
CA TYR A 224 16.27 -6.81 -20.88
C TYR A 224 16.76 -7.58 -22.11
N GLU A 225 16.78 -8.90 -22.01
CA GLU A 225 17.22 -9.79 -23.10
C GLU A 225 16.27 -9.71 -24.32
N THR A 226 14.98 -9.48 -24.08
CA THR A 226 13.94 -9.39 -25.12
C THR A 226 13.31 -8.00 -25.11
N LYS A 227 13.16 -7.39 -26.28
CA LYS A 227 12.47 -6.10 -26.42
C LYS A 227 10.99 -6.25 -26.09
N TYR A 228 10.42 -5.28 -25.36
CA TYR A 228 8.99 -5.30 -25.03
C TYR A 228 8.08 -5.43 -26.27
N SER A 229 8.44 -4.80 -27.39
CA SER A 229 7.62 -4.78 -28.60
C SER A 229 7.49 -6.15 -29.27
N GLU A 230 8.56 -6.96 -29.25
CA GLU A 230 8.54 -8.34 -29.75
C GLU A 230 7.69 -9.22 -28.84
N LEU A 231 7.85 -9.06 -27.52
CA LEU A 231 7.10 -9.81 -26.53
C LEU A 231 5.60 -9.48 -26.57
N MET A 232 5.23 -8.20 -26.73
CA MET A 232 3.83 -7.80 -26.88
C MET A 232 3.19 -8.46 -28.11
N LYS A 233 3.86 -8.40 -29.27
CA LYS A 233 3.37 -9.05 -30.49
C LYS A 233 3.21 -10.55 -30.33
N MET A 234 4.14 -11.20 -29.62
CA MET A 234 4.07 -12.64 -29.35
C MET A 234 2.84 -12.98 -28.48
N ILE A 235 2.63 -12.25 -27.38
CA ILE A 235 1.54 -12.49 -26.43
C ILE A 235 0.17 -12.16 -27.04
N GLU A 236 0.08 -11.13 -27.89
CA GLU A 236 -1.17 -10.75 -28.54
C GLU A 236 -1.68 -11.85 -29.48
N ASN A 237 -0.78 -12.43 -30.26
CA ASN A 237 -1.08 -13.42 -31.31
C ASN A 237 -1.20 -14.87 -30.79
N MET A 238 -0.85 -15.15 -29.54
CA MET A 238 -0.99 -16.49 -28.97
C MET A 238 -2.38 -16.73 -28.35
N PRO A 239 -2.91 -17.98 -28.44
CA PRO A 239 -4.08 -18.41 -27.68
C PRO A 239 -3.85 -18.31 -26.17
N GLU A 240 -4.91 -18.00 -25.42
CA GLU A 240 -4.85 -17.78 -23.96
C GLU A 240 -4.32 -19.01 -23.18
N ASP A 241 -4.71 -20.22 -23.60
CA ASP A 241 -4.29 -21.46 -22.95
C ASP A 241 -2.79 -21.70 -23.14
N THR A 242 -2.27 -21.45 -24.35
CA THR A 242 -0.85 -21.53 -24.66
C THR A 242 -0.04 -20.50 -23.86
N ILE A 243 -0.54 -19.26 -23.73
CA ILE A 243 0.11 -18.22 -22.90
C ILE A 243 0.16 -18.66 -21.44
N THR A 244 -0.93 -19.23 -20.93
CA THR A 244 -1.01 -19.69 -19.54
C THR A 244 0.03 -20.77 -19.26
N GLU A 245 0.18 -21.73 -20.18
CA GLU A 245 1.20 -22.79 -20.08
C GLU A 245 2.63 -22.25 -20.19
N LEU A 246 2.87 -21.29 -21.09
CA LEU A 246 4.19 -20.71 -21.30
C LEU A 246 4.57 -19.61 -20.31
N THR A 247 3.63 -19.09 -19.52
CA THR A 247 3.85 -17.97 -18.59
C THR A 247 5.09 -18.16 -17.71
N PRO A 248 5.34 -19.32 -17.06
CA PRO A 248 6.55 -19.51 -16.25
C PRO A 248 7.86 -19.36 -17.04
N LYS A 249 7.87 -19.73 -18.33
CA LYS A 249 9.03 -19.56 -19.20
C LYS A 249 9.18 -18.11 -19.65
N ILE A 250 8.06 -17.44 -19.96
CA ILE A 250 8.04 -16.05 -20.42
C ILE A 250 8.53 -15.10 -19.31
N ILE A 251 8.02 -15.26 -18.09
CA ILE A 251 8.46 -14.42 -16.96
C ILE A 251 9.88 -14.76 -16.51
N GLY A 252 10.41 -15.94 -16.87
CA GLY A 252 11.81 -16.32 -16.66
C GLY A 252 12.29 -16.15 -15.22
N LYS A 253 13.21 -15.20 -15.01
CA LYS A 253 13.83 -14.92 -13.71
C LYS A 253 12.93 -14.15 -12.75
N TRP A 254 11.84 -13.53 -13.24
CA TRP A 254 10.90 -12.80 -12.42
C TRP A 254 9.96 -13.73 -11.68
N THR A 255 9.58 -13.32 -10.47
CA THR A 255 8.89 -14.21 -9.53
C THR A 255 7.41 -14.33 -9.75
N ASN A 256 6.83 -13.34 -10.43
CA ASN A 256 5.41 -13.31 -10.75
C ASN A 256 5.15 -12.34 -11.91
N THR A 257 3.93 -12.41 -12.45
CA THR A 257 3.50 -11.59 -13.59
C THR A 257 3.48 -10.10 -13.27
N TYR A 258 3.24 -9.71 -12.01
CA TYR A 258 3.22 -8.30 -11.60
C TYR A 258 4.60 -7.64 -11.70
N VAL A 259 5.63 -8.19 -11.03
CA VAL A 259 6.97 -7.58 -11.08
C VAL A 259 7.56 -7.62 -12.48
N PHE A 260 7.29 -8.69 -13.23
CA PHE A 260 7.71 -8.81 -14.63
C PHE A 260 7.11 -7.71 -15.51
N THR A 261 5.80 -7.53 -15.47
CA THR A 261 5.12 -6.52 -16.30
C THR A 261 5.43 -5.10 -15.86
N LYS A 262 5.73 -4.85 -14.58
CA LYS A 262 6.27 -3.55 -14.12
C LYS A 262 7.66 -3.27 -14.67
N ALA A 263 8.55 -4.27 -14.65
CA ALA A 263 9.87 -4.15 -15.27
C ALA A 263 9.75 -3.83 -16.78
N LEU A 264 8.86 -4.54 -17.47
CA LEU A 264 8.63 -4.31 -18.90
C LEU A 264 7.99 -2.95 -19.21
N ALA A 265 7.13 -2.44 -18.32
CA ALA A 265 6.60 -1.08 -18.45
C ALA A 265 7.70 -0.01 -18.34
N GLU A 266 8.70 -0.22 -17.47
CA GLU A 266 9.87 0.66 -17.42
C GLU A 266 10.71 0.59 -18.71
N ASP A 267 10.77 -0.58 -19.35
CA ASP A 267 11.42 -0.75 -20.65
C ASP A 267 10.73 0.08 -21.75
N VAL A 268 9.39 0.02 -21.80
CA VAL A 268 8.57 0.88 -22.68
C VAL A 268 8.89 2.35 -22.44
N ILE A 269 8.90 2.78 -21.18
CA ILE A 269 9.16 4.19 -20.81
C ILE A 269 10.55 4.61 -21.28
N ARG A 270 11.57 3.80 -21.02
CA ARG A 270 12.96 4.07 -21.44
C ARG A 270 13.06 4.30 -22.95
N GLU A 271 12.33 3.53 -23.74
CA GLU A 271 12.42 3.58 -25.20
C GLU A 271 11.54 4.67 -25.81
N GLU A 272 10.30 4.81 -25.33
CA GLU A 272 9.26 5.61 -25.98
C GLU A 272 9.04 7.01 -25.39
N SER A 273 9.62 7.38 -24.24
CA SER A 273 9.30 8.65 -23.56
C SER A 273 10.44 9.68 -23.49
N LYS A 274 11.50 9.51 -24.30
CA LYS A 274 12.71 10.35 -24.23
C LYS A 274 12.47 11.85 -24.43
N ASP A 275 11.41 12.20 -25.15
CA ASP A 275 10.97 13.57 -25.45
C ASP A 275 10.05 14.18 -24.39
N LEU A 276 9.60 13.39 -23.40
CA LEU A 276 8.61 13.80 -22.40
C LEU A 276 9.27 14.17 -21.05
N PRO A 277 8.67 15.08 -20.26
CA PRO A 277 9.05 15.31 -18.87
C PRO A 277 8.54 14.15 -18.00
N MET A 278 9.12 12.97 -18.17
CA MET A 278 8.66 11.74 -17.53
C MET A 278 9.66 11.24 -16.48
N GLY A 279 9.15 10.68 -15.38
CA GLY A 279 9.94 9.97 -14.38
C GLY A 279 9.22 8.71 -13.86
N ILE A 280 9.97 7.86 -13.18
CA ILE A 280 9.46 6.59 -12.64
C ILE A 280 9.53 6.64 -11.11
N PHE A 281 8.41 6.37 -10.45
CA PHE A 281 8.33 6.28 -9.01
C PHE A 281 8.13 4.81 -8.60
N ARG A 282 9.09 4.23 -7.88
CA ARG A 282 9.15 2.84 -7.44
C ARG A 282 8.91 2.74 -5.92
N PRO A 283 7.66 2.68 -5.45
CA PRO A 283 7.38 2.46 -4.04
C PRO A 283 7.70 1.03 -3.62
N ALA A 284 8.12 0.87 -2.37
CA ALA A 284 8.19 -0.41 -1.68
C ALA A 284 6.79 -0.92 -1.28
N ILE A 285 6.69 -1.73 -0.21
CA ILE A 285 5.40 -2.27 0.23
C ILE A 285 4.62 -1.18 0.97
N VAL A 286 3.65 -0.57 0.28
CA VAL A 286 2.83 0.51 0.83
C VAL A 286 1.77 -0.05 1.78
N ILE A 287 1.73 0.47 3.01
CA ILE A 287 0.77 0.11 4.06
C ILE A 287 0.08 1.36 4.61
N SER A 288 -0.54 1.28 5.79
CA SER A 288 -1.42 2.34 6.32
C SER A 288 -0.76 3.72 6.41
N THR A 289 -1.59 4.75 6.57
CA THR A 289 -1.14 6.11 6.84
C THR A 289 -0.40 6.20 8.19
N ALA A 290 0.69 6.94 8.22
CA ALA A 290 1.46 7.22 9.43
C ALA A 290 0.98 8.47 10.17
N ARG A 291 0.43 9.46 9.45
CA ARG A 291 0.03 10.76 10.00
C ARG A 291 -1.29 11.25 9.41
N GLU A 292 -1.36 11.40 8.09
CA GLU A 292 -2.46 12.10 7.42
C GLU A 292 -3.15 11.25 6.36
N PRO A 293 -4.40 11.56 5.97
CA PRO A 293 -5.31 12.51 6.63
C PRO A 293 -5.86 12.01 7.97
N ILE A 294 -5.77 10.70 8.22
CA ILE A 294 -6.20 10.02 9.44
C ILE A 294 -5.20 8.92 9.77
N LEU A 295 -4.86 8.72 11.03
CA LEU A 295 -3.88 7.71 11.49
C LEU A 295 -4.34 6.27 11.23
N GLY A 296 -3.46 5.43 10.69
CA GLY A 296 -3.68 3.99 10.55
C GLY A 296 -4.73 3.60 9.50
N TRP A 297 -5.13 4.52 8.62
CA TRP A 297 -6.11 4.23 7.57
C TRP A 297 -5.55 3.25 6.55
N ILE A 298 -6.32 2.19 6.28
CA ILE A 298 -6.04 1.15 5.28
C ILE A 298 -7.35 0.52 4.82
N ASP A 299 -7.47 0.23 3.52
CA ASP A 299 -8.70 -0.28 2.91
C ASP A 299 -8.53 -1.60 2.13
N ASN A 300 -7.36 -2.23 2.22
CA ASN A 300 -7.04 -3.45 1.48
C ASN A 300 -6.26 -4.47 2.32
N LEU A 301 -6.31 -5.73 1.88
CA LEU A 301 -5.67 -6.88 2.52
C LEU A 301 -4.41 -7.33 1.77
N TYR A 302 -3.74 -6.44 1.03
CA TYR A 302 -2.60 -6.81 0.21
C TYR A 302 -1.33 -6.99 1.05
N GLY A 303 -0.46 -7.91 0.61
CA GLY A 303 0.84 -8.18 1.23
C GLY A 303 0.78 -8.45 2.73
N PRO A 304 1.61 -7.80 3.57
CA PRO A 304 1.71 -8.10 4.99
C PRO A 304 0.46 -7.74 5.80
N THR A 305 -0.41 -6.85 5.31
CA THR A 305 -1.71 -6.56 5.95
C THR A 305 -2.64 -7.77 5.95
N GLY A 306 -2.63 -8.57 4.88
CA GLY A 306 -3.39 -9.82 4.83
C GLY A 306 -2.88 -10.85 5.86
N VAL A 307 -1.57 -10.85 6.14
CA VAL A 307 -0.96 -11.70 7.18
C VAL A 307 -1.45 -11.27 8.56
N VAL A 308 -1.43 -9.96 8.85
CA VAL A 308 -1.92 -9.40 10.12
C VAL A 308 -3.40 -9.71 10.32
N ALA A 309 -4.22 -9.52 9.29
CA ALA A 309 -5.65 -9.87 9.33
C ALA A 309 -5.89 -11.36 9.59
N GLY A 310 -5.14 -12.23 8.91
CA GLY A 310 -5.20 -13.68 9.13
C GLY A 310 -4.76 -14.08 10.54
N ALA A 311 -3.71 -13.45 11.08
CA ALA A 311 -3.20 -13.72 12.42
C ALA A 311 -4.17 -13.19 13.50
N ALA A 312 -4.66 -11.95 13.36
CA ALA A 312 -5.57 -11.30 14.28
C ALA A 312 -6.93 -12.01 14.39
N SER A 313 -7.42 -12.59 13.30
CA SER A 313 -8.62 -13.44 13.32
C SER A 313 -8.40 -14.82 13.96
N GLY A 314 -7.13 -15.21 14.17
CA GLY A 314 -6.75 -16.49 14.76
C GLY A 314 -6.66 -17.63 13.74
N VAL A 315 -6.77 -17.35 12.44
CA VAL A 315 -6.79 -18.37 11.38
C VAL A 315 -5.38 -18.67 10.85
N LEU A 316 -4.59 -17.64 10.58
CA LEU A 316 -3.20 -17.81 10.12
C LEU A 316 -2.28 -17.93 11.33
N ARG A 317 -1.64 -19.08 11.48
CA ARG A 317 -0.79 -19.42 12.64
C ARG A 317 0.69 -19.45 12.29
N THR A 318 1.04 -19.63 11.02
CA THR A 318 2.43 -19.63 10.57
C THR A 318 2.62 -19.08 9.16
N LEU A 319 3.80 -18.52 8.89
CA LEU A 319 4.24 -18.06 7.57
C LEU A 319 5.69 -18.50 7.27
N HIS A 320 5.98 -18.88 6.02
CA HIS A 320 7.36 -19.06 5.55
C HIS A 320 7.98 -17.68 5.31
N SER A 321 8.74 -17.21 6.28
CA SER A 321 9.36 -15.89 6.30
C SER A 321 10.65 -15.94 7.11
N ASP A 322 11.68 -15.27 6.59
CA ASP A 322 12.92 -15.03 7.29
C ASP A 322 12.76 -13.80 8.20
N PRO A 323 12.86 -13.93 9.53
CA PRO A 323 12.67 -12.81 10.44
C PRO A 323 13.80 -11.78 10.35
N ASP A 324 14.98 -12.14 9.84
CA ASP A 324 16.18 -11.30 9.91
C ASP A 324 16.33 -10.34 8.71
N ILE A 325 15.50 -10.52 7.68
CA ILE A 325 15.56 -9.68 6.47
C ILE A 325 14.65 -8.45 6.61
N ASN A 326 15.00 -7.41 5.88
CA ASN A 326 14.25 -6.17 5.84
C ASN A 326 12.85 -6.36 5.20
N ALA A 327 11.80 -5.89 5.89
CA ALA A 327 10.42 -5.93 5.42
C ALA A 327 10.12 -4.90 4.33
N ASN A 328 10.89 -3.81 4.31
CA ASN A 328 10.83 -2.71 3.35
C ASN A 328 9.39 -2.23 3.07
N ILE A 329 8.71 -1.87 4.15
CA ILE A 329 7.37 -1.30 4.16
C ILE A 329 7.42 0.22 4.28
N VAL A 330 6.47 0.93 3.69
CA VAL A 330 6.40 2.40 3.71
C VAL A 330 4.95 2.88 3.97
N PRO A 331 4.73 3.97 4.73
CA PRO A 331 3.39 4.54 4.90
C PRO A 331 2.84 5.15 3.61
N VAL A 332 1.54 5.00 3.35
CA VAL A 332 0.91 5.51 2.11
C VAL A 332 0.92 7.04 2.00
N ASP A 333 0.77 7.76 3.10
CA ASP A 333 0.79 9.22 3.13
C ASP A 333 2.17 9.79 2.82
N PHE A 334 3.22 9.19 3.38
CA PHE A 334 4.58 9.57 3.04
C PHE A 334 4.91 9.20 1.58
N THR A 335 4.44 8.03 1.13
CA THR A 335 4.60 7.60 -0.27
C THR A 335 3.93 8.58 -1.24
N VAL A 336 2.73 9.07 -0.91
CA VAL A 336 2.01 10.07 -1.70
C VAL A 336 2.71 11.42 -1.68
N ASN A 337 3.22 11.86 -0.52
CA ASN A 337 3.95 13.11 -0.42
C ASN A 337 5.20 13.10 -1.30
N SER A 338 5.95 11.99 -1.30
CA SER A 338 7.10 11.80 -2.18
C SER A 338 6.69 11.73 -3.66
N LEU A 339 5.57 11.07 -3.98
CA LEU A 339 5.03 11.00 -5.34
C LEU A 339 4.65 12.39 -5.88
N ILE A 340 4.01 13.23 -5.05
CA ILE A 340 3.67 14.61 -5.39
C ILE A 340 4.95 15.42 -5.64
N ALA A 341 5.92 15.36 -4.73
CA ALA A 341 7.21 16.03 -4.91
C ALA A 341 7.95 15.57 -6.17
N SER A 342 7.86 14.29 -6.53
CA SER A 342 8.53 13.74 -7.71
C SER A 342 8.05 14.34 -9.02
N ALA A 343 6.78 14.74 -9.11
CA ALA A 343 6.25 15.42 -10.29
C ALA A 343 6.86 16.81 -10.48
N TRP A 344 7.05 17.56 -9.39
CA TRP A 344 7.77 18.83 -9.39
C TRP A 344 9.25 18.66 -9.74
N ASP A 345 9.92 17.67 -9.14
CA ASP A 345 11.35 17.44 -9.40
C ASP A 345 11.59 17.03 -10.86
N VAL A 346 10.74 16.17 -11.44
CA VAL A 346 10.77 15.87 -12.89
C VAL A 346 10.50 17.09 -13.78
N ALA A 347 9.62 18.00 -13.36
CA ALA A 347 9.33 19.20 -14.13
C ALA A 347 10.50 20.19 -14.14
N THR A 348 11.24 20.27 -13.03
CA THR A 348 12.32 21.25 -12.83
C THR A 348 13.68 20.77 -13.31
N GLN A 349 13.94 19.46 -13.28
CA GLN A 349 15.21 18.84 -13.71
C GLN A 349 15.19 18.53 -15.22
N VAL A 350 15.16 19.56 -16.06
CA VAL A 350 14.97 19.44 -17.52
C VAL A 350 16.14 18.69 -18.20
N GLU A 351 17.35 18.84 -17.67
CA GLU A 351 18.56 18.17 -18.12
C GLU A 351 18.61 16.68 -17.81
N ARG A 352 17.81 16.22 -16.84
CA ARG A 352 17.69 14.80 -16.46
C ARG A 352 16.65 14.03 -17.27
N ARG A 353 16.25 14.53 -18.44
CA ARG A 353 15.31 13.83 -19.34
C ARG A 353 16.02 12.76 -20.18
N GLY A 354 15.24 11.83 -20.74
CA GLY A 354 15.77 10.81 -21.65
C GLY A 354 16.63 9.76 -20.96
N LYS A 355 17.94 9.75 -21.23
CA LYS A 355 18.86 8.71 -20.71
C LYS A 355 19.06 8.79 -19.20
N ASP A 356 19.06 10.00 -18.65
CA ASP A 356 19.30 10.27 -17.23
C ASP A 356 18.00 10.47 -16.42
N MET A 357 16.89 9.94 -16.96
CA MET A 357 15.54 9.99 -16.38
C MET A 357 15.56 9.73 -14.88
N LEU A 358 14.85 10.57 -14.14
CA LEU A 358 14.69 10.41 -12.71
C LEU A 358 13.85 9.18 -12.38
N ILE A 359 14.44 8.30 -11.58
CA ILE A 359 13.82 7.09 -11.07
C ILE A 359 13.94 7.15 -9.55
N TYR A 360 12.83 7.06 -8.84
CA TYR A 360 12.78 7.21 -7.39
C TYR A 360 12.47 5.88 -6.73
N ASN A 361 13.43 5.29 -6.03
CA ASN A 361 13.21 4.13 -5.18
C ASN A 361 12.74 4.60 -3.81
N TYR A 362 11.43 4.59 -3.57
CA TYR A 362 10.86 5.00 -2.29
C TYR A 362 10.77 3.81 -1.33
N VAL A 363 11.82 3.63 -0.54
CA VAL A 363 12.10 2.45 0.31
C VAL A 363 12.41 2.88 1.74
N SER A 364 12.05 2.06 2.73
CA SER A 364 12.41 2.31 4.13
C SER A 364 13.75 1.70 4.53
N SER A 365 14.25 0.70 3.78
CA SER A 365 15.48 -0.02 4.12
C SER A 365 16.74 0.83 4.26
N VAL A 366 16.77 2.04 3.68
CA VAL A 366 17.92 2.96 3.77
C VAL A 366 17.82 3.88 5.00
N ASP A 367 16.66 4.50 5.25
CA ASP A 367 16.51 5.54 6.27
C ASP A 367 15.85 5.07 7.58
N ALA A 368 15.06 4.01 7.51
CA ALA A 368 14.28 3.46 8.62
C ALA A 368 14.14 1.94 8.49
N PRO A 369 15.26 1.18 8.52
CA PRO A 369 15.20 -0.26 8.34
C PRO A 369 14.31 -0.92 9.40
N LEU A 370 13.55 -1.92 8.96
CA LEU A 370 12.68 -2.72 9.81
C LEU A 370 12.73 -4.16 9.31
N THR A 371 12.98 -5.10 10.21
CA THR A 371 12.99 -6.54 9.90
C THR A 371 11.58 -7.15 9.97
N TRP A 372 11.36 -8.29 9.29
CA TRP A 372 10.11 -9.04 9.46
C TRP A 372 9.91 -9.53 10.89
N GLY A 373 10.98 -9.83 11.63
CA GLY A 373 10.94 -10.19 13.05
C GLY A 373 10.39 -9.07 13.92
N GLU A 374 10.92 -7.85 13.77
CA GLU A 374 10.43 -6.66 14.48
C GLU A 374 8.98 -6.35 14.09
N TYR A 375 8.65 -6.38 12.80
CA TYR A 375 7.27 -6.24 12.32
C TYR A 375 6.34 -7.23 13.01
N CYS A 376 6.66 -8.53 13.00
CA CYS A 376 5.81 -9.56 13.60
C CYS A 376 5.67 -9.37 15.11
N LYS A 377 6.77 -9.04 15.80
CA LYS A 377 6.77 -8.78 17.24
C LYS A 377 5.82 -7.64 17.61
N SER A 378 5.97 -6.47 16.97
CA SER A 378 5.14 -5.29 17.24
C SER A 378 3.66 -5.56 16.92
N ASN A 379 3.37 -6.22 15.79
CA ASN A 379 2.00 -6.58 15.42
C ASN A 379 1.37 -7.58 16.42
N MET A 380 2.14 -8.55 16.94
CA MET A 380 1.66 -9.49 17.95
C MET A 380 1.43 -8.83 19.31
N GLU A 381 2.24 -7.84 19.67
CA GLU A 381 2.09 -7.07 20.91
C GLU A 381 0.85 -6.18 20.86
N TYR A 382 0.78 -5.29 19.87
CA TYR A 382 -0.34 -4.37 19.72
C TYR A 382 -1.64 -5.08 19.31
N GLY A 383 -1.55 -6.22 18.60
CA GLY A 383 -2.70 -7.05 18.27
C GLY A 383 -3.46 -7.57 19.50
N LYS A 384 -2.76 -7.76 20.63
CA LYS A 384 -3.41 -8.12 21.91
C LYS A 384 -4.14 -6.95 22.57
N LEU A 385 -3.72 -5.71 22.28
CA LEU A 385 -4.39 -4.51 22.77
C LEU A 385 -5.67 -4.20 22.00
N TYR A 386 -5.71 -4.54 20.71
CA TYR A 386 -6.86 -4.32 19.81
C TYR A 386 -7.39 -5.61 19.16
N PRO A 387 -7.75 -6.66 19.93
CA PRO A 387 -8.18 -7.94 19.37
C PRO A 387 -9.54 -7.83 18.68
N LEU A 388 -9.75 -8.57 17.59
CA LEU A 388 -11.00 -8.57 16.83
C LEU A 388 -12.17 -9.25 17.58
N SER A 389 -13.37 -8.69 17.46
CA SER A 389 -14.60 -9.20 18.08
C SER A 389 -15.05 -10.53 17.49
N ASN A 390 -14.77 -10.74 16.19
CA ASN A 390 -15.06 -11.95 15.43
C ASN A 390 -13.87 -12.92 15.32
N SER A 391 -12.82 -12.75 16.14
CA SER A 391 -11.71 -13.71 16.22
C SER A 391 -12.22 -15.11 16.57
N ILE A 392 -11.69 -16.14 15.89
CA ILE A 392 -12.10 -17.53 16.11
C ILE A 392 -11.13 -18.29 17.03
N TRP A 393 -9.94 -17.73 17.26
CA TRP A 393 -8.93 -18.33 18.11
C TRP A 393 -7.99 -17.27 18.70
N TYR A 394 -7.17 -17.66 19.69
CA TYR A 394 -6.16 -16.80 20.31
C TYR A 394 -5.14 -16.28 19.29
N LEU A 395 -4.74 -15.01 19.37
CA LEU A 395 -3.66 -14.45 18.54
C LEU A 395 -2.32 -15.15 18.85
N SER A 396 -1.93 -16.07 17.98
CA SER A 396 -0.65 -16.79 18.03
C SER A 396 -0.19 -17.03 16.61
N PHE A 397 0.98 -16.48 16.29
CA PHE A 397 1.57 -16.49 14.97
C PHE A 397 3.08 -16.73 15.10
N THR A 398 3.65 -17.48 14.16
CA THR A 398 5.09 -17.75 14.12
C THR A 398 5.63 -17.75 12.69
N THR A 399 6.80 -17.16 12.49
CA THR A 399 7.51 -17.19 11.21
C THR A 399 8.59 -18.26 11.24
N ASN A 400 8.88 -18.86 10.09
CA ASN A 400 9.96 -19.82 9.96
C ASN A 400 10.71 -19.58 8.66
N LYS A 401 12.04 -19.42 8.73
CA LYS A 401 12.93 -19.27 7.58
C LYS A 401 13.03 -20.56 6.74
N HIS A 402 13.06 -21.71 7.42
CA HIS A 402 13.19 -23.01 6.76
C HIS A 402 11.83 -23.56 6.34
N LYS A 403 11.66 -23.79 5.02
CA LYS A 403 10.42 -24.28 4.42
C LYS A 403 9.94 -25.59 5.04
N PHE A 404 10.85 -26.51 5.35
CA PHE A 404 10.49 -27.80 5.97
C PHE A 404 9.80 -27.62 7.33
N ILE A 405 10.37 -26.78 8.21
CA ILE A 405 9.77 -26.48 9.52
C ILE A 405 8.43 -25.77 9.34
N HIS A 406 8.32 -24.83 8.41
CA HIS A 406 7.05 -24.20 8.08
C HIS A 406 5.98 -25.21 7.66
N LEU A 407 6.32 -26.20 6.83
CA LEU A 407 5.39 -27.25 6.41
C LEU A 407 4.93 -28.13 7.58
N LEU A 408 5.80 -28.42 8.56
CA LEU A 408 5.39 -29.09 9.79
C LEU A 408 4.37 -28.24 10.57
N TYR A 409 4.62 -26.94 10.74
CA TYR A 409 3.65 -26.04 11.37
C TYR A 409 2.34 -25.97 10.60
N VAL A 410 2.36 -25.95 9.26
CA VAL A 410 1.15 -26.00 8.44
C VAL A 410 0.37 -27.29 8.70
N LEU A 411 1.03 -28.44 8.76
CA LEU A 411 0.38 -29.71 9.07
C LEU A 411 -0.31 -29.66 10.44
N PHE A 412 0.42 -29.28 11.49
CA PHE A 412 -0.07 -29.36 12.87
C PHE A 412 -0.99 -28.21 13.29
N LEU A 413 -0.79 -27.00 12.77
CA LEU A 413 -1.56 -25.82 13.18
C LEU A 413 -2.68 -25.44 12.22
N HIS A 414 -2.63 -25.90 10.96
CA HIS A 414 -3.66 -25.59 9.97
C HIS A 414 -4.42 -26.85 9.54
N LEU A 415 -3.75 -27.84 8.94
CA LEU A 415 -4.40 -28.95 8.23
C LEU A 415 -5.04 -29.99 9.16
N LEU A 416 -4.29 -30.51 10.15
CA LEU A 416 -4.83 -31.49 11.11
C LEU A 416 -6.02 -30.93 11.89
N PRO A 417 -5.97 -29.70 12.46
CA PRO A 417 -7.13 -29.11 13.12
C PRO A 417 -8.32 -28.90 12.16
N ALA A 418 -8.06 -28.48 10.92
CA ALA A 418 -9.11 -28.28 9.93
C ALA A 418 -9.84 -29.58 9.61
N MET A 419 -9.10 -30.67 9.39
CA MET A 419 -9.69 -31.99 9.13
C MET A 419 -10.54 -32.45 10.31
N LEU A 420 -10.02 -32.34 11.54
CA LEU A 420 -10.75 -32.74 12.73
C LEU A 420 -12.07 -31.97 12.89
N VAL A 421 -12.02 -30.64 12.78
CA VAL A 421 -13.22 -29.79 12.92
C VAL A 421 -14.20 -30.01 11.78
N ASP A 422 -13.73 -30.08 10.52
CA ASP A 422 -14.61 -30.29 9.37
C ASP A 422 -15.24 -31.70 9.40
N THR A 423 -14.52 -32.74 9.85
CA THR A 423 -15.10 -34.08 10.07
C THR A 423 -16.19 -34.04 11.14
N VAL A 424 -15.96 -33.39 12.28
CA VAL A 424 -16.99 -33.21 13.31
C VAL A 424 -18.18 -32.45 12.76
N SER A 425 -17.96 -31.36 11.99
CA SER A 425 -19.03 -30.61 11.32
C SER A 425 -19.88 -31.51 10.43
N ILE A 426 -19.26 -32.37 9.62
CA ILE A 426 -19.99 -33.33 8.77
C ILE A 426 -20.82 -34.28 9.62
N CYS A 427 -20.26 -34.82 10.70
CA CYS A 427 -20.96 -35.73 11.62
C CYS A 427 -22.20 -35.09 12.28
N ILE A 428 -22.20 -33.78 12.51
CA ILE A 428 -23.35 -33.03 13.08
C ILE A 428 -24.25 -32.39 12.00
N GLY A 429 -24.10 -32.77 10.73
CA GLY A 429 -24.92 -32.27 9.62
C GLY A 429 -24.58 -30.85 9.15
N GLN A 430 -23.45 -30.29 9.56
CA GLN A 430 -22.96 -28.98 9.13
C GLN A 430 -22.01 -29.09 7.93
N LYS A 431 -21.94 -28.01 7.13
CA LYS A 431 -21.04 -27.95 5.97
C LYS A 431 -19.59 -27.69 6.42
N PRO A 432 -18.59 -28.47 5.94
CA PRO A 432 -17.18 -28.22 6.23
C PRO A 432 -16.72 -26.91 5.58
N ARG A 433 -15.92 -26.13 6.30
CA ARG A 433 -15.49 -24.77 5.88
C ARG A 433 -13.99 -24.53 6.05
N LEU A 434 -13.35 -25.11 7.06
CA LEU A 434 -11.97 -24.78 7.41
C LEU A 434 -10.99 -25.24 6.33
N TRP A 435 -11.21 -26.40 5.72
CA TRP A 435 -10.36 -26.91 4.65
C TRP A 435 -10.28 -25.94 3.46
N LYS A 436 -11.44 -25.51 2.96
CA LYS A 436 -11.53 -24.54 1.85
C LYS A 436 -10.92 -23.19 2.21
N MET A 437 -11.05 -22.77 3.47
CA MET A 437 -10.41 -21.54 3.95
C MET A 437 -8.90 -21.66 3.95
N TYR A 438 -8.34 -22.78 4.44
CA TYR A 438 -6.88 -22.98 4.44
C TYR A 438 -6.28 -23.11 3.04
N GLN A 439 -7.01 -23.68 2.07
CA GLN A 439 -6.57 -23.66 0.66
C GLN A 439 -6.32 -22.21 0.16
N LYS A 440 -7.22 -21.28 0.50
CA LYS A 440 -7.06 -19.85 0.14
C LYS A 440 -5.89 -19.21 0.89
N ILE A 441 -5.75 -19.51 2.18
CA ILE A 441 -4.70 -18.97 3.04
C ILE A 441 -3.31 -19.44 2.59
N HIS A 442 -3.14 -20.74 2.29
CA HIS A 442 -1.86 -21.26 1.82
C HIS A 442 -1.52 -20.77 0.42
N LYS A 443 -2.50 -20.63 -0.48
CA LYS A 443 -2.29 -19.96 -1.76
C LYS A 443 -1.79 -18.53 -1.57
N PHE A 444 -2.43 -17.76 -0.68
CA PHE A 444 -1.98 -16.40 -0.33
C PHE A 444 -0.57 -16.38 0.29
N ALA A 445 -0.29 -17.24 1.27
CA ALA A 445 1.00 -17.33 1.94
C ALA A 445 2.14 -17.69 0.98
N ASN A 446 1.90 -18.63 0.05
CA ASN A 446 2.88 -19.02 -0.96
C ASN A 446 3.23 -17.86 -1.89
N VAL A 447 2.22 -17.07 -2.28
CA VAL A 447 2.40 -15.92 -3.18
C VAL A 447 3.29 -14.84 -2.57
N ILE A 448 3.23 -14.62 -1.26
CA ILE A 448 4.03 -13.60 -0.57
C ILE A 448 5.39 -14.11 -0.08
N SER A 449 5.58 -15.43 0.02
CA SER A 449 6.75 -16.04 0.66
C SER A 449 8.08 -15.62 0.01
N TYR A 450 8.11 -15.40 -1.30
CA TYR A 450 9.32 -14.93 -1.99
C TYR A 450 9.84 -13.60 -1.40
N PHE A 451 8.96 -12.61 -1.23
CA PHE A 451 9.29 -11.31 -0.64
C PHE A 451 9.50 -11.37 0.87
N ALA A 452 9.01 -12.43 1.53
CA ALA A 452 9.22 -12.65 2.95
C ALA A 452 10.50 -13.44 3.27
N THR A 453 11.26 -13.90 2.26
CA THR A 453 12.45 -14.76 2.42
C THR A 453 13.68 -14.30 1.64
N HIS A 454 13.56 -13.26 0.81
CA HIS A 454 14.65 -12.71 0.03
C HIS A 454 14.90 -11.25 0.43
N GLN A 455 16.17 -10.89 0.53
CA GLN A 455 16.59 -9.52 0.84
C GLN A 455 17.08 -8.83 -0.43
N TRP A 456 16.90 -7.51 -0.46
CA TRP A 456 17.39 -6.64 -1.51
C TRP A 456 18.16 -5.47 -0.92
N LYS A 457 19.17 -5.01 -1.65
CA LYS A 457 19.85 -3.74 -1.39
C LYS A 457 19.30 -2.69 -2.36
N PHE A 458 18.74 -1.62 -1.83
CA PHE A 458 18.24 -0.49 -2.63
C PHE A 458 19.15 0.73 -2.45
N THR A 459 19.25 1.55 -3.49
CA THR A 459 19.64 2.97 -3.36
C THR A 459 18.38 3.84 -3.46
N ASN A 460 18.39 5.02 -2.83
CA ASN A 460 17.31 6.00 -2.89
C ASN A 460 17.85 7.43 -3.02
N ASP A 461 18.99 7.59 -3.71
CA ASP A 461 19.74 8.84 -3.81
C ASP A 461 18.89 9.97 -4.41
N ASN A 462 18.14 9.72 -5.50
CA ASN A 462 17.22 10.68 -6.12
C ASN A 462 16.10 11.11 -5.14
N VAL A 463 15.64 10.24 -4.24
CA VAL A 463 14.67 10.61 -3.20
C VAL A 463 15.30 11.52 -2.15
N GLN A 464 16.52 11.23 -1.71
CA GLN A 464 17.26 12.06 -0.75
C GLN A 464 17.58 13.44 -1.34
N ASP A 465 18.05 13.44 -2.58
CA ASP A 465 18.38 14.64 -3.34
C ASP A 465 17.14 15.51 -3.54
N MET A 466 16.00 14.91 -3.94
CA MET A 466 14.71 15.60 -4.05
C MET A 466 14.29 16.21 -2.71
N TRP A 467 14.37 15.45 -1.61
CA TRP A 467 14.05 15.96 -0.27
C TRP A 467 14.93 17.16 0.12
N SER A 468 16.23 17.10 -0.19
CA SER A 468 17.19 18.16 0.15
C SER A 468 16.95 19.48 -0.60
N ARG A 469 16.34 19.40 -1.80
CA ARG A 469 15.98 20.58 -2.60
C ARG A 469 14.68 21.26 -2.14
N LEU A 470 13.84 20.57 -1.37
CA LEU A 470 12.60 21.16 -0.85
C LEU A 470 12.89 22.16 0.26
N GLU A 471 12.18 23.27 0.24
CA GLU A 471 12.20 24.24 1.32
C GLU A 471 11.62 23.66 2.61
N SER A 472 11.98 24.21 3.77
CA SER A 472 11.47 23.73 5.05
C SER A 472 9.94 23.74 5.11
N LYS A 473 9.25 24.74 4.56
CA LYS A 473 7.78 24.77 4.54
C LYS A 473 7.21 23.58 3.75
N ASP A 474 7.79 23.25 2.59
CA ASP A 474 7.40 22.09 1.78
C ASP A 474 7.72 20.76 2.49
N GLN A 475 8.88 20.65 3.14
CA GLN A 475 9.24 19.47 3.93
C GLN A 475 8.23 19.21 5.07
N HIS A 476 7.70 20.25 5.70
CA HIS A 476 6.66 20.10 6.73
C HIS A 476 5.30 19.75 6.11
N LEU A 477 4.91 20.40 5.01
CA LEU A 477 3.61 20.19 4.37
C LEU A 477 3.53 18.85 3.65
N PHE A 478 4.60 18.42 3.00
CA PHE A 478 4.72 17.17 2.23
C PHE A 478 5.80 16.29 2.85
N LEU A 479 5.65 15.92 4.12
CA LEU A 479 6.62 15.07 4.81
C LEU A 479 6.66 13.66 4.20
N PHE A 480 7.85 13.26 3.74
CA PHE A 480 8.13 11.89 3.29
C PHE A 480 9.53 11.37 3.67
N ASN A 481 10.33 12.14 4.40
CA ASN A 481 11.59 11.63 4.92
C ASN A 481 11.34 10.64 6.06
N MET A 482 11.94 9.46 5.97
CA MET A 482 11.82 8.39 6.97
C MET A 482 12.94 8.38 8.02
N LYS A 483 13.96 9.25 7.93
CA LYS A 483 15.01 9.32 8.95
C LYS A 483 14.41 9.58 10.33
N GLY A 484 14.69 8.71 11.29
CA GLY A 484 14.13 8.78 12.64
C GLY A 484 12.65 8.39 12.75
N PHE A 485 12.09 7.69 11.77
CA PHE A 485 10.70 7.22 11.80
C PHE A 485 10.45 6.28 12.99
N ASN A 486 9.43 6.61 13.79
CA ASN A 486 9.06 5.83 14.97
C ASN A 486 8.15 4.65 14.60
N TRP A 487 8.77 3.49 14.35
CA TRP A 487 8.04 2.26 14.03
C TRP A 487 7.11 1.78 15.14
N ASP A 488 7.46 2.01 16.41
CA ASP A 488 6.69 1.55 17.54
C ASP A 488 5.32 2.25 17.62
N GLU A 489 5.35 3.59 17.60
CA GLU A 489 4.14 4.42 17.54
C GLU A 489 3.32 4.12 16.29
N TYR A 490 3.99 3.95 15.14
CA TYR A 490 3.32 3.61 13.90
C TYR A 490 2.53 2.30 13.99
N PHE A 491 3.09 1.25 14.60
CA PHE A 491 2.39 -0.04 14.72
C PHE A 491 1.21 -0.02 15.70
N GLN A 492 1.22 0.85 16.71
CA GLN A 492 0.06 1.09 17.57
C GLN A 492 -1.15 1.55 16.74
N TYR A 493 -0.94 2.57 15.91
CA TYR A 493 -1.98 3.12 15.05
C TYR A 493 -2.34 2.19 13.90
N TYR A 494 -1.38 1.50 13.30
CA TYR A 494 -1.62 0.51 12.23
C TYR A 494 -2.55 -0.61 12.69
N ILE A 495 -2.31 -1.20 13.87
CA ILE A 495 -3.14 -2.28 14.39
C ILE A 495 -4.53 -1.77 14.78
N LYS A 496 -4.61 -0.62 15.46
CA LYS A 496 -5.90 0.02 15.78
C LYS A 496 -6.68 0.36 14.51
N GLY A 497 -6.02 0.88 13.49
CA GLY A 497 -6.59 1.23 12.20
C GLY A 497 -7.05 0.01 11.40
N THR A 498 -6.30 -1.10 11.45
CA THR A 498 -6.73 -2.39 10.87
C THR A 498 -8.07 -2.83 11.45
N ARG A 499 -8.24 -2.74 12.77
CA ARG A 499 -9.51 -3.06 13.43
C ARG A 499 -10.66 -2.16 12.95
N ILE A 500 -10.46 -0.84 12.94
CA ILE A 500 -11.52 0.14 12.66
C ILE A 500 -11.85 0.19 11.16
N TYR A 501 -10.84 0.33 10.30
CA TYR A 501 -11.04 0.64 8.89
C TYR A 501 -11.16 -0.60 8.01
N LEU A 502 -10.42 -1.67 8.33
CA LEU A 502 -10.41 -2.89 7.53
C LEU A 502 -11.48 -3.88 7.98
N PHE A 503 -11.57 -4.13 9.30
CA PHE A 503 -12.56 -5.05 9.86
C PHE A 503 -13.89 -4.39 10.22
N LYS A 504 -13.98 -3.05 10.15
CA LYS A 504 -15.16 -2.28 10.58
C LYS A 504 -15.63 -2.66 11.99
N ASP A 505 -14.68 -2.99 12.86
CA ASP A 505 -14.93 -3.47 14.21
C ASP A 505 -14.76 -2.31 15.21
N ASP A 506 -15.89 -1.77 15.66
CA ASP A 506 -15.93 -0.54 16.44
C ASP A 506 -15.19 -0.65 17.78
N LEU A 507 -14.68 0.48 18.28
CA LEU A 507 -13.97 0.51 19.56
C LEU A 507 -14.87 0.21 20.76
N SER A 508 -16.20 0.38 20.65
CA SER A 508 -17.16 0.00 21.69
C SER A 508 -17.11 -1.50 22.01
N THR A 509 -16.80 -2.36 21.04
CA THR A 509 -16.73 -3.82 21.26
C THR A 509 -15.41 -4.26 21.91
N LEU A 510 -14.43 -3.37 22.05
CA LEU A 510 -13.06 -3.68 22.46
C LEU A 510 -12.98 -4.37 23.84
N LYS A 511 -13.81 -3.94 24.80
CA LYS A 511 -13.88 -4.55 26.14
C LYS A 511 -14.29 -6.03 26.05
N ALA A 512 -15.32 -6.32 25.26
CA ALA A 512 -15.80 -7.68 25.03
C ALA A 512 -14.76 -8.52 24.26
N SER A 513 -14.11 -7.94 23.25
CA SER A 513 -13.05 -8.60 22.47
C SER A 513 -11.84 -8.97 23.33
N ARG A 514 -11.42 -8.10 24.27
CA ARG A 514 -10.35 -8.41 25.22
C ARG A 514 -10.72 -9.55 26.17
N ALA A 515 -11.95 -9.57 26.69
CA ALA A 515 -12.43 -10.67 27.51
C ALA A 515 -12.49 -12.00 26.72
N ARG A 516 -12.89 -11.95 25.44
CA ARG A 516 -12.86 -13.10 24.53
C ARG A 516 -11.45 -13.59 24.27
N LEU A 517 -10.50 -12.68 24.01
CA LEU A 517 -9.09 -13.02 23.84
C LEU A 517 -8.52 -13.70 25.08
N ALA A 518 -8.86 -13.22 26.28
CA ALA A 518 -8.43 -13.85 27.54
C ALA A 518 -8.96 -15.29 27.69
N ARG A 519 -10.22 -15.55 27.33
CA ARG A 519 -10.76 -16.93 27.28
C ARG A 519 -10.00 -17.78 26.28
N PHE A 520 -9.77 -17.26 25.07
CA PHE A 520 -8.99 -17.96 24.07
C PHE A 520 -7.55 -18.22 24.50
N TYR A 521 -6.93 -17.34 25.29
CA TYR A 521 -5.61 -17.57 25.86
C TYR A 521 -5.61 -18.84 26.71
N TYR A 522 -6.55 -18.98 27.66
CA TYR A 522 -6.63 -20.18 28.49
C TYR A 522 -6.96 -21.44 27.69
N MET A 523 -7.90 -21.35 26.74
CA MET A 523 -8.18 -22.46 25.82
C MET A 523 -6.92 -22.87 25.04
N HIS A 524 -6.16 -21.90 24.55
CA HIS A 524 -4.93 -22.14 23.82
C HIS A 524 -3.84 -22.77 24.69
N GLN A 525 -3.66 -22.31 25.95
CA GLN A 525 -2.72 -22.95 26.88
C GLN A 525 -3.16 -24.37 27.24
N ALA A 526 -4.46 -24.60 27.47
CA ALA A 526 -4.99 -25.95 27.73
C ALA A 526 -4.73 -26.89 26.54
N THR A 527 -4.98 -26.43 25.30
CA THR A 527 -4.67 -27.20 24.09
C THR A 527 -3.17 -27.51 24.00
N LYS A 528 -2.29 -26.53 24.27
CA LYS A 528 -0.84 -26.78 24.30
C LYS A 528 -0.46 -27.82 25.36
N GLY A 529 -1.01 -27.72 26.56
CA GLY A 529 -0.80 -28.68 27.64
C GLY A 529 -1.21 -30.09 27.25
N LEU A 530 -2.40 -30.26 26.66
CA LEU A 530 -2.87 -31.56 26.17
C LEU A 530 -1.95 -32.15 25.09
N VAL A 531 -1.46 -31.31 24.17
CA VAL A 531 -0.50 -31.74 23.14
C VAL A 531 0.83 -32.16 23.77
N TYR A 532 1.35 -31.43 24.76
CA TYR A 532 2.58 -31.83 25.47
C TYR A 532 2.41 -33.14 26.24
N LEU A 533 1.28 -33.32 26.93
CA LEU A 533 0.96 -34.57 27.63
C LEU A 533 0.86 -35.76 26.66
N LEU A 534 0.23 -35.57 25.50
CA LEU A 534 0.16 -36.59 24.46
C LEU A 534 1.55 -36.95 23.93
N MET A 535 2.42 -35.97 23.68
CA MET A 535 3.80 -36.23 23.25
C MET A 535 4.61 -36.98 24.31
N LEU A 536 4.52 -36.57 25.58
CA LEU A 536 5.18 -37.26 26.70
C LEU A 536 4.68 -38.70 26.82
N TRP A 537 3.38 -38.94 26.68
CA TRP A 537 2.80 -40.28 26.71
C TRP A 537 3.29 -41.16 25.56
N ILE A 538 3.38 -40.62 24.34
CA ILE A 538 3.94 -41.34 23.17
C ILE A 538 5.40 -41.72 23.42
N VAL A 539 6.22 -40.78 23.88
CA VAL A 539 7.64 -41.02 24.18
C VAL A 539 7.80 -42.07 25.27
N TRP A 540 7.04 -41.97 26.37
CA TRP A 540 7.04 -42.95 27.44
C TRP A 540 6.65 -44.35 26.94
N THR A 541 5.60 -44.43 26.13
CA THR A 541 5.12 -45.72 25.58
C THR A 541 6.16 -46.36 24.68
N LEU A 542 6.81 -45.58 23.80
CA LEU A 542 7.89 -46.07 22.94
C LEU A 542 9.10 -46.52 23.77
N PHE A 543 9.51 -45.71 24.76
CA PHE A 543 10.63 -46.05 25.65
C PHE A 543 10.33 -47.33 26.43
N SER A 544 9.13 -47.46 27.01
CA SER A 544 8.72 -48.65 27.74
C SER A 544 8.74 -49.93 26.87
N ARG A 545 8.47 -49.84 25.57
CA ARG A 545 8.55 -50.99 24.64
C ARG A 545 9.96 -51.33 24.16
N ILE A 546 10.92 -50.46 24.40
CA ILE A 546 12.34 -50.68 24.05
C ILE A 546 13.09 -51.21 25.26
N VAL A 547 12.71 -50.76 26.46
CA VAL A 547 13.34 -51.14 27.73
C VAL A 547 12.79 -52.44 28.31
N TYR A 548 11.50 -52.72 28.08
CA TYR A 548 10.88 -54.03 28.34
C TYR A 548 10.70 -54.78 27.02
#